data_AF-A0A965VPM6-F1
#
_entry.id   AF-A0A965VPM6-F1
#
_cell.length_a   1.000
_cell.length_b   1.000
_cell.length_c   1.000
_cell.angle_alpha   90.00
_cell.angle_beta   90.00
_cell.angle_gamma   90.00
#
_symmetry.space_group_name_H-M   'P 1'
#
loop_
_entity.id
_entity.type
_entity.pdbx_description
1 polymer ?
#
loop_
_entity_poly.entity_id
_entity_poly.type
_entity_poly.pdbx_seq_one_letter_code
_entity_poly.pdbx_strand_id
1 'polypeptide(L)'
;MNVFIIGASGLVGSNCLQHFTEQGWNVKGSFFSYPTDHCVFFNTLDLNHPDNFDLLSWKPDIIVHCGALTHVDYCEQHPEESYEKTVQSTLNIIAIAKASNAKLVYLSTDYIYDGLKGPYQEDAAINPISIYGKHKLLAEESVLQYDNALVIRITNVYGDEERGKNFIARIIQQCKDGQHLTL
;
A
#
# COMPACT_ATOMS: atom_id res chain seq x y z
N MET A 1 19.99 -3.43 -8.74
CA MET A 1 18.66 -2.81 -8.86
C MET A 1 18.25 -2.29 -7.49
N ASN A 2 17.91 -1.01 -7.41
CA ASN A 2 17.50 -0.29 -6.21
C ASN A 2 15.98 -0.29 -6.13
N VAL A 3 15.41 -0.94 -5.11
CA VAL A 3 13.96 -0.99 -4.89
C VAL A 3 13.60 -0.30 -3.58
N PHE A 4 12.73 0.71 -3.67
CA PHE A 4 12.17 1.38 -2.50
C PHE A 4 10.73 0.93 -2.28
N ILE A 5 10.38 0.53 -1.06
CA ILE A 5 9.05 0.02 -0.73
C ILE A 5 8.37 0.96 0.25
N ILE A 6 7.33 1.65 -0.20
CA ILE A 6 6.46 2.47 0.66
C ILE A 6 5.50 1.57 1.42
N GLY A 7 5.43 1.74 2.75
CA GLY A 7 4.54 0.94 3.60
C GLY A 7 5.10 -0.46 3.89
N ALA A 8 6.43 -0.57 4.00
CA ALA A 8 7.12 -1.82 4.29
C ALA A 8 6.93 -2.31 5.73
N SER A 9 6.43 -1.47 6.65
CA SER A 9 6.02 -1.90 8.00
C SER A 9 4.59 -2.48 8.08
N GLY A 10 3.94 -2.69 6.93
CA GLY A 10 2.67 -3.41 6.82
C GLY A 10 2.83 -4.77 6.12
N LEU A 11 1.79 -5.61 6.17
CA LEU A 11 1.80 -7.00 5.67
C LEU A 11 2.40 -7.17 4.27
N VAL A 12 1.86 -6.49 3.25
CA VAL A 12 2.31 -6.68 1.86
C VAL A 12 3.73 -6.16 1.70
N GLY A 13 4.01 -4.96 2.22
CA GLY A 13 5.31 -4.32 2.07
C GLY A 13 6.44 -5.06 2.78
N SER A 14 6.20 -5.65 3.95
CA SER A 14 7.22 -6.43 4.68
C SER A 14 7.57 -7.72 3.93
N ASN A 15 6.57 -8.40 3.37
CA ASN A 15 6.78 -9.59 2.55
C ASN A 15 7.53 -9.24 1.24
N CYS A 16 7.22 -8.12 0.59
CA CYS A 16 8.01 -7.63 -0.54
C CYS A 16 9.46 -7.33 -0.14
N LEU A 17 9.67 -6.67 1.01
CA LEU A 17 11.00 -6.33 1.52
C LEU A 17 11.83 -7.59 1.75
N GLN A 18 11.27 -8.58 2.45
CA GLN A 18 11.93 -9.86 2.67
C GLN A 18 12.27 -10.55 1.34
N HIS A 19 11.28 -10.73 0.48
CA HIS A 19 11.45 -11.48 -0.78
C HIS A 19 12.53 -10.85 -1.67
N PHE A 20 12.48 -9.54 -1.91
CA PHE A 20 13.48 -8.87 -2.76
C PHE A 20 14.88 -8.86 -2.12
N THR A 21 14.96 -8.83 -0.79
CA THR A 21 16.25 -8.97 -0.08
C THR A 21 16.84 -10.36 -0.27
N GLU A 22 16.02 -11.42 -0.17
CA GLU A 22 16.44 -12.81 -0.41
C GLU A 22 16.91 -13.04 -1.86
N GLN A 23 16.36 -12.28 -2.82
CA GLN A 23 16.83 -12.26 -4.21
C GLN A 23 18.15 -11.48 -4.40
N GLY A 24 18.73 -10.91 -3.34
CA GLY A 24 19.99 -10.16 -3.37
C GLY A 24 19.88 -8.76 -3.97
N TRP A 25 18.67 -8.18 -4.02
CA TRP A 25 18.48 -6.81 -4.51
C TRP A 25 18.88 -5.78 -3.43
N ASN A 26 19.16 -4.54 -3.86
CA ASN A 26 19.38 -3.44 -2.93
C ASN A 26 18.02 -2.83 -2.57
N VAL A 27 17.46 -3.22 -1.42
CA VAL A 27 16.09 -2.86 -1.03
C VAL A 27 16.10 -1.96 0.20
N LYS A 28 15.23 -0.95 0.19
CA LYS A 28 14.91 -0.14 1.37
C LYS A 28 13.41 -0.09 1.56
N GLY A 29 12.93 -0.57 2.70
CA GLY A 29 11.54 -0.42 3.12
C GLY A 29 11.34 0.86 3.89
N SER A 30 10.16 1.47 3.81
CA SER A 30 9.80 2.63 4.61
C SER A 30 8.68 2.39 5.60
N PHE A 31 8.70 3.18 6.68
CA PHE A 31 7.59 3.31 7.62
C PHE A 31 7.21 4.78 7.84
N PHE A 32 5.96 4.99 8.24
CA PHE A 32 5.49 6.30 8.71
C PHE A 32 5.22 6.27 10.22
N SER A 33 4.22 5.52 10.68
CA SER A 33 3.79 5.53 12.10
C SER A 33 4.28 4.34 12.93
N TYR A 34 4.82 3.29 12.30
CA TYR A 34 5.20 2.05 12.97
C TYR A 34 6.63 1.68 12.58
N PRO A 35 7.63 2.01 13.42
CA PRO A 35 9.02 1.68 13.14
C PRO A 35 9.24 0.16 13.19
N THR A 36 10.10 -0.32 12.30
CA THR A 36 10.55 -1.70 12.21
C THR A 36 12.04 -1.69 11.88
N ASP A 37 12.83 -2.61 12.42
CA ASP A 37 14.30 -2.58 12.37
C ASP A 37 14.92 -2.51 10.96
N HIS A 38 14.15 -2.92 9.94
CA HIS A 38 14.61 -2.97 8.55
C HIS A 38 14.06 -1.83 7.67
N CYS A 39 13.34 -0.87 8.25
CA CYS A 39 12.73 0.23 7.51
C CYS A 39 13.32 1.60 7.89
N VAL A 40 13.35 2.50 6.92
CA VAL A 40 13.69 3.91 7.11
C VAL A 40 12.43 4.76 7.28
N PHE A 41 12.53 5.87 8.00
CA PHE A 41 11.40 6.79 8.12
C PHE A 41 11.12 7.46 6.77
N PHE A 42 9.84 7.53 6.40
CA PHE A 42 9.40 8.27 5.21
C PHE A 42 7.95 8.73 5.36
N ASN A 43 7.76 10.03 5.50
CA ASN A 43 6.46 10.66 5.52
C ASN A 43 6.02 11.02 4.09
N THR A 44 5.10 10.25 3.53
CA THR A 44 4.56 10.50 2.19
C THR A 44 3.66 11.74 2.10
N LEU A 45 3.20 12.29 3.23
CA LEU A 45 2.36 13.49 3.27
C LEU A 45 3.19 14.79 3.32
N ASP A 46 4.44 14.71 3.80
CA ASP A 46 5.39 15.81 3.82
C ASP A 46 6.75 15.33 3.31
N LEU A 47 7.00 15.57 2.02
CA LEU A 47 8.23 15.15 1.36
C LEU A 47 9.47 15.91 1.86
N ASN A 48 9.28 17.08 2.48
CA ASN A 48 10.37 17.91 3.00
C ASN A 48 10.69 17.62 4.47
N HIS A 49 10.04 16.62 5.08
CA HIS A 49 10.29 16.26 6.47
C HIS A 49 11.78 15.95 6.68
N PRO A 50 12.45 16.54 7.70
CA PRO A 50 13.91 16.46 7.84
C PRO A 50 14.44 15.04 8.05
N ASP A 51 13.64 14.16 8.65
CA ASP A 51 14.00 12.76 8.89
C ASP A 51 13.67 11.83 7.71
N ASN A 52 13.07 12.35 6.63
CA ASN A 52 12.80 11.52 5.46
C ASN A 52 14.11 10.99 4.89
N PHE A 53 14.13 9.68 4.61
CA PHE A 53 15.17 9.10 3.80
C PHE A 53 15.28 9.83 2.45
N ASP A 54 16.49 10.25 2.07
CA ASP A 54 16.74 10.94 0.81
C ASP A 54 16.64 9.97 -0.39
N LEU A 55 15.39 9.72 -0.78
CA LEU A 55 15.03 8.79 -1.84
C LEU A 55 15.55 9.25 -3.20
N LEU A 56 15.53 10.56 -3.48
CA LEU A 56 15.99 11.10 -4.77
C LEU A 56 17.50 10.90 -4.95
N SER A 57 18.30 11.17 -3.92
CA SER A 57 19.74 10.93 -3.97
C SER A 57 20.08 9.43 -4.00
N TRP A 58 19.25 8.59 -3.37
CA TRP A 58 19.41 7.13 -3.41
C TRP A 58 19.14 6.51 -4.78
N LYS A 59 18.41 7.22 -5.66
CA LYS A 59 18.12 6.84 -7.06
C LYS A 59 17.49 5.44 -7.16
N PRO A 60 16.19 5.29 -6.80
CA PRO A 60 15.48 4.05 -6.97
C PRO A 60 15.30 3.73 -8.46
N ASP A 61 15.48 2.45 -8.83
CA ASP A 61 15.05 1.95 -10.14
C ASP A 61 13.54 1.66 -10.13
N ILE A 62 13.03 1.20 -8.97
CA ILE A 62 11.64 0.83 -8.76
C ILE A 62 11.16 1.38 -7.41
N ILE A 63 9.95 1.95 -7.40
CA ILE A 63 9.21 2.28 -6.19
C ILE A 63 7.98 1.37 -6.12
N VAL A 64 7.89 0.55 -5.08
CA VAL A 64 6.71 -0.29 -4.80
C VAL A 64 5.87 0.43 -3.74
N HIS A 65 4.68 0.87 -4.12
CA HIS A 65 3.80 1.63 -3.26
C HIS A 65 2.68 0.76 -2.68
N CYS A 66 2.88 0.30 -1.45
CA CYS A 66 1.92 -0.48 -0.67
C CYS A 66 1.14 0.37 0.34
N GLY A 67 1.42 1.67 0.44
CA GLY A 67 0.84 2.55 1.46
C GLY A 67 -0.59 3.00 1.13
N ALA A 68 -1.52 2.78 2.06
CA ALA A 68 -2.87 3.33 2.04
C ALA A 68 -3.50 3.27 3.44
N LEU A 69 -4.60 4.00 3.67
CA LEU A 69 -5.45 3.77 4.84
C LEU A 69 -6.43 2.63 4.53
N THR A 70 -6.15 1.42 5.04
CA THR A 70 -6.86 0.19 4.64
C THR A 70 -8.07 -0.17 5.50
N HIS A 71 -8.36 0.57 6.56
CA HIS A 71 -9.50 0.29 7.45
C HIS A 71 -10.80 0.84 6.84
N VAL A 72 -11.54 0.01 6.09
CA VAL A 72 -12.71 0.40 5.29
C VAL A 72 -13.75 1.20 6.10
N ASP A 73 -14.22 0.68 7.24
CA ASP A 73 -15.23 1.37 8.07
C ASP A 73 -14.73 2.72 8.62
N TYR A 74 -13.43 2.84 8.82
CA TYR A 74 -12.83 4.08 9.32
C TYR A 74 -12.80 5.12 8.20
N CYS A 75 -12.50 4.71 6.97
CA CYS A 75 -12.55 5.58 5.79
C CYS A 75 -13.96 6.15 5.58
N GLU A 76 -15.02 5.39 5.85
CA GLU A 76 -16.41 5.90 5.78
C GLU A 76 -16.66 7.04 6.78
N GLN A 77 -16.10 6.93 7.99
CA GLN A 77 -16.27 7.92 9.06
C GLN A 77 -15.30 9.11 8.93
N HIS A 78 -14.15 8.91 8.28
CA HIS A 78 -13.06 9.87 8.15
C HIS A 78 -12.60 10.01 6.69
N PRO A 79 -13.47 10.49 5.78
CA PRO A 79 -13.17 10.54 4.35
C PRO A 79 -11.99 11.47 4.03
N GLU A 80 -11.86 12.61 4.71
CA GLU A 80 -10.76 13.56 4.46
C GLU A 80 -9.40 12.93 4.78
N GLU A 81 -9.26 12.31 5.95
CA GLU A 81 -8.02 11.61 6.32
C GLU A 81 -7.74 10.42 5.39
N SER A 82 -8.78 9.70 4.99
CA SER A 82 -8.67 8.61 4.02
C SER A 82 -8.12 9.11 2.67
N TYR A 83 -8.61 10.25 2.21
CA TYR A 83 -8.14 10.91 0.99
C TYR A 83 -6.68 11.33 1.12
N GLU A 84 -6.29 11.98 2.22
CA GLU A 84 -4.90 12.38 2.45
C GLU A 84 -3.96 11.17 2.46
N LYS A 85 -4.26 10.18 3.30
CA LYS A 85 -3.39 9.00 3.49
C LYS A 85 -3.35 8.06 2.29
N THR A 86 -4.31 8.14 1.37
CA THR A 86 -4.38 7.24 0.21
C THR A 86 -4.13 7.97 -1.11
N VAL A 87 -4.87 9.05 -1.40
CA VAL A 87 -4.77 9.78 -2.67
C VAL A 87 -3.59 10.74 -2.64
N GLN A 88 -3.55 11.67 -1.67
CA GLN A 88 -2.51 12.70 -1.62
C GLN A 88 -1.11 12.09 -1.43
N SER A 89 -0.98 11.09 -0.55
CA SER A 89 0.26 10.33 -0.40
C SER A 89 0.73 9.69 -1.71
N THR A 90 -0.19 9.14 -2.51
CA THR A 90 0.12 8.53 -3.81
C THR A 90 0.55 9.57 -4.83
N LEU A 91 -0.10 10.74 -4.90
CA LEU A 91 0.30 11.85 -5.78
C LEU A 91 1.74 12.31 -5.50
N ASN A 92 2.11 12.38 -4.21
CA ASN A 92 3.46 12.72 -3.80
C ASN A 92 4.47 11.67 -4.26
N ILE A 93 4.14 10.37 -4.16
CA ILE A 93 5.00 9.29 -4.67
C ILE A 93 5.12 9.31 -6.19
N ILE A 94 4.04 9.63 -6.93
CA ILE A 94 4.10 9.81 -8.40
C ILE A 94 5.09 10.92 -8.75
N ALA A 95 5.09 12.04 -8.03
CA ALA A 95 6.03 13.13 -8.25
C ALA A 95 7.49 12.68 -8.07
N ILE A 96 7.78 11.90 -7.03
CA ILE A 96 9.12 11.33 -6.80
C ILE A 96 9.50 10.34 -7.90
N ALA A 97 8.58 9.44 -8.29
CA ALA A 97 8.83 8.46 -9.33
C ALA A 97 9.19 9.14 -10.66
N LYS A 98 8.46 10.20 -11.03
CA LYS A 98 8.77 11.03 -12.20
C LYS A 98 10.13 11.71 -12.08
N ALA A 99 10.43 12.33 -10.94
CA ALA A 99 11.69 13.04 -10.72
C ALA A 99 12.93 12.11 -10.74
N SER A 100 12.76 10.86 -10.32
CA SER A 100 13.80 9.83 -10.31
C SER A 100 13.81 8.94 -11.57
N ASN A 101 12.84 9.12 -12.47
CA ASN A 101 12.56 8.22 -13.59
C ASN A 101 12.40 6.74 -13.16
N ALA A 102 11.96 6.51 -11.93
CA ALA A 102 11.75 5.18 -11.37
C ALA A 102 10.45 4.57 -11.91
N LYS A 103 10.44 3.25 -12.07
CA LYS A 103 9.18 2.53 -12.31
C LYS A 103 8.32 2.55 -11.05
N LEU A 104 7.07 2.97 -11.17
CA LEU A 104 6.12 2.96 -10.04
C LEU A 104 5.24 1.72 -10.09
N VAL A 105 5.36 0.83 -9.12
CA VAL A 105 4.45 -0.31 -8.93
C VAL A 105 3.46 0.05 -7.83
N TYR A 106 2.18 0.20 -8.16
CA TYR A 106 1.13 0.54 -7.22
C TYR A 106 0.25 -0.66 -6.89
N LEU A 107 0.12 -0.97 -5.60
CA LEU A 107 -0.77 -2.02 -5.13
C LEU A 107 -2.16 -1.42 -4.96
N SER A 108 -3.06 -1.68 -5.91
CA SER A 108 -4.46 -1.31 -5.85
C SER A 108 -5.29 -2.40 -5.16
N THR A 109 -6.60 -2.47 -5.43
CA THR A 109 -7.53 -3.36 -4.74
C THR A 109 -8.69 -3.73 -5.65
N ASP A 110 -9.30 -4.88 -5.40
CA ASP A 110 -10.60 -5.27 -5.97
C ASP A 110 -11.80 -4.48 -5.42
N TYR A 111 -11.63 -3.67 -4.37
CA TYR A 111 -12.68 -2.79 -3.83
C TYR A 111 -13.07 -1.64 -4.80
N ILE A 112 -12.38 -1.53 -5.94
CA ILE A 112 -12.79 -0.63 -7.03
C ILE A 112 -14.00 -1.18 -7.82
N TYR A 113 -14.34 -2.47 -7.66
CA TYR A 113 -15.52 -3.08 -8.26
C TYR A 113 -16.69 -3.15 -7.26
N ASP A 114 -17.89 -3.48 -7.74
CA ASP A 114 -19.10 -3.55 -6.91
C ASP A 114 -19.37 -4.91 -6.25
N GLY A 115 -18.59 -5.94 -6.60
CA GLY A 115 -18.76 -7.29 -6.07
C GLY A 115 -19.96 -8.10 -6.60
N LEU A 116 -20.76 -7.58 -7.54
CA LEU A 116 -21.98 -8.25 -8.03
C LEU A 116 -21.74 -9.37 -9.06
N LYS A 117 -20.68 -9.31 -9.86
CA LYS A 117 -20.46 -10.20 -11.03
C LYS A 117 -19.06 -10.80 -11.11
N GLY A 118 -18.38 -10.96 -9.98
CA GLY A 118 -17.05 -11.58 -9.96
C GLY A 118 -17.02 -12.96 -10.63
N PRO A 119 -15.85 -13.42 -11.12
CA PRO A 119 -14.55 -12.75 -11.05
C PRO A 119 -14.41 -11.60 -12.07
N TYR A 120 -13.74 -10.52 -11.65
CA TYR A 120 -13.50 -9.34 -12.49
C TYR A 120 -12.21 -9.47 -13.31
N GLN A 121 -12.30 -9.10 -14.58
CA GLN A 121 -11.14 -8.82 -15.45
C GLN A 121 -10.71 -7.35 -15.29
N GLU A 122 -9.49 -7.00 -15.70
CA GLU A 122 -8.97 -5.64 -15.57
C GLU A 122 -9.74 -4.59 -16.40
N ASP A 123 -10.40 -5.02 -17.47
CA ASP A 123 -11.26 -4.20 -18.33
C ASP A 123 -12.73 -4.19 -17.88
N ALA A 124 -13.08 -4.88 -16.79
CA ALA A 124 -14.42 -4.86 -16.25
C ALA A 124 -14.81 -3.46 -15.75
N ALA A 125 -16.11 -3.17 -15.79
CA ALA A 125 -16.63 -1.89 -15.32
C ALA A 125 -16.30 -1.66 -13.84
N ILE A 126 -15.72 -0.50 -13.56
CA ILE A 126 -15.34 -0.05 -12.22
C ILE A 126 -16.54 0.61 -11.55
N ASN A 127 -16.83 0.26 -10.29
CA ASN A 127 -17.97 0.78 -9.53
C ASN A 127 -17.73 0.63 -8.01
N PRO A 128 -16.84 1.44 -7.40
CA PRO A 128 -16.52 1.31 -5.98
C PRO A 128 -17.70 1.71 -5.10
N ILE A 129 -18.08 0.81 -4.19
CA ILE A 129 -19.19 1.03 -3.25
C ILE A 129 -18.77 1.72 -1.94
N SER A 130 -17.48 1.65 -1.58
CA SER A 130 -16.94 2.25 -0.34
C SER A 130 -16.07 3.48 -0.60
N ILE A 131 -15.92 4.35 0.39
CA ILE A 131 -14.98 5.48 0.39
C ILE A 131 -13.55 4.99 0.18
N TYR A 132 -13.16 3.89 0.83
CA TYR A 132 -11.86 3.25 0.60
C TYR A 132 -11.67 2.87 -0.88
N GLY A 133 -12.64 2.18 -1.48
CA GLY A 133 -12.60 1.81 -2.90
C GLY A 133 -12.52 3.01 -3.83
N LYS A 134 -13.30 4.07 -3.54
CA LYS A 134 -13.26 5.34 -4.30
C LYS A 134 -11.89 6.01 -4.23
N HIS A 135 -11.28 6.11 -3.06
CA HIS A 135 -9.95 6.72 -2.91
C HIS A 135 -8.85 5.86 -3.54
N LYS A 136 -8.93 4.54 -3.45
CA LYS A 136 -8.01 3.64 -4.16
C LYS A 136 -8.12 3.78 -5.67
N LEU A 137 -9.34 3.92 -6.19
CA LEU A 137 -9.57 4.20 -7.62
C LEU A 137 -8.96 5.54 -8.04
N LEU A 138 -9.22 6.63 -7.30
CA LEU A 138 -8.65 7.95 -7.62
C LEU A 138 -7.11 7.93 -7.64
N ALA A 139 -6.51 7.23 -6.67
CA ALA A 139 -5.07 7.03 -6.63
C ALA A 139 -4.57 6.20 -7.82
N GLU A 140 -5.27 5.11 -8.17
CA GLU A 140 -4.96 4.27 -9.33
C GLU A 140 -5.02 5.05 -10.64
N GLU A 141 -6.09 5.80 -10.89
CA GLU A 141 -6.26 6.63 -12.09
C GLU A 141 -5.10 7.63 -12.23
N SER A 142 -4.67 8.22 -11.11
CA SER A 142 -3.53 9.14 -11.05
C SER A 142 -2.21 8.45 -11.36
N VAL A 143 -2.01 7.22 -10.86
CA VAL A 143 -0.82 6.40 -11.17
C VAL A 143 -0.77 6.05 -12.65
N LEU A 144 -1.90 5.71 -13.26
CA LEU A 144 -1.99 5.36 -14.68
C LEU A 144 -1.70 6.54 -15.62
N GLN A 145 -1.71 7.79 -15.13
CA GLN A 145 -1.22 8.96 -15.88
C GLN A 145 0.31 9.03 -15.97
N TYR A 146 1.04 8.09 -15.37
CA TYR A 146 2.49 7.98 -15.48
C TYR A 146 2.86 6.77 -16.33
N ASP A 147 3.50 7.02 -17.48
CA ASP A 147 3.80 5.98 -18.49
C ASP A 147 4.67 4.83 -17.97
N ASN A 148 5.51 5.08 -16.96
CA ASN A 148 6.37 4.06 -16.36
C ASN A 148 5.77 3.52 -15.05
N ALA A 149 4.44 3.30 -15.04
CA ALA A 149 3.73 2.71 -13.92
C ALA A 149 3.23 1.28 -14.22
N LEU A 150 3.01 0.52 -13.14
CA LEU A 150 2.33 -0.77 -13.13
C LEU A 150 1.34 -0.78 -11.96
N VAL A 151 0.07 -1.04 -12.25
CA VAL A 151 -0.96 -1.21 -11.22
C VAL A 151 -1.23 -2.70 -11.04
N ILE A 152 -1.29 -3.15 -9.79
CA ILE A 152 -1.65 -4.53 -9.44
C ILE A 152 -2.88 -4.48 -8.53
N ARG A 153 -4.02 -4.95 -9.02
CA ARG A 153 -5.27 -5.06 -8.23
C ARG A 153 -5.24 -6.39 -7.47
N ILE A 154 -5.10 -6.32 -6.15
CA ILE A 154 -5.04 -7.51 -5.28
C ILE A 154 -6.36 -7.68 -4.50
N THR A 155 -6.67 -8.93 -4.15
CA THR A 155 -7.87 -9.30 -3.39
C THR A 155 -7.45 -9.89 -2.04
N ASN A 156 -7.97 -9.31 -0.96
CA ASN A 156 -7.95 -9.85 0.40
C ASN A 156 -6.67 -10.60 0.82
N VAL A 157 -5.56 -9.88 0.93
CA VAL A 157 -4.26 -10.46 1.30
C VAL A 157 -4.24 -10.85 2.78
N TYR A 158 -3.75 -12.06 3.06
CA TYR A 158 -3.52 -12.60 4.40
C TYR A 158 -2.18 -13.33 4.44
N GLY A 159 -1.67 -13.59 5.64
CA GLY A 159 -0.41 -14.28 5.86
C GLY A 159 0.17 -13.95 7.22
N ASP A 160 1.41 -14.37 7.43
CA ASP A 160 2.16 -14.03 8.63
C ASP A 160 2.44 -12.51 8.64
N GLU A 161 1.96 -11.85 9.69
CA GLU A 161 2.09 -10.42 9.90
C GLU A 161 2.56 -10.18 11.34
N GLU A 162 3.66 -9.47 11.51
CA GLU A 162 4.21 -9.14 12.84
C GLU A 162 3.19 -8.43 13.75
N ARG A 163 2.24 -7.72 13.15
CA ARG A 163 1.25 -6.90 13.85
C ARG A 163 -0.02 -7.66 14.22
N GLY A 164 -0.21 -8.87 13.69
CA GLY A 164 -1.40 -9.70 13.95
C GLY A 164 -2.74 -9.04 13.60
N LYS A 165 -2.76 -8.09 12.66
CA LYS A 165 -3.96 -7.29 12.34
C LYS A 165 -4.84 -7.89 11.27
N ASN A 166 -4.29 -8.70 10.37
CA ASN A 166 -5.10 -9.35 9.34
C ASN A 166 -6.17 -10.27 9.95
N PHE A 167 -7.22 -10.52 9.16
CA PHE A 167 -8.41 -11.21 9.64
C PHE A 167 -8.10 -12.63 10.16
N ILE A 168 -7.17 -13.34 9.51
CA ILE A 168 -6.74 -14.69 9.92
C ILE A 168 -6.06 -14.62 11.29
N ALA A 169 -5.13 -13.69 11.49
CA ALA A 169 -4.46 -13.50 12.78
C ALA A 169 -5.46 -13.19 13.91
N ARG A 170 -6.46 -12.35 13.64
CA ARG A 170 -7.53 -12.05 14.61
C ARG A 170 -8.36 -13.28 14.96
N ILE A 171 -8.77 -14.07 13.96
CA ILE A 171 -9.53 -15.31 14.18
C ILE A 171 -8.70 -16.32 14.99
N ILE A 172 -7.43 -16.52 14.64
CA ILE A 172 -6.53 -17.40 15.38
C ILE A 172 -6.42 -16.99 16.85
N GLN A 173 -6.26 -15.68 17.11
CA GLN A 173 -6.17 -15.17 18.48
C GLN A 173 -7.47 -15.38 19.25
N GLN A 174 -8.63 -15.09 18.64
CA GLN A 174 -9.93 -15.32 19.27
C GLN A 174 -10.17 -16.80 19.60
N CYS A 175 -9.78 -17.72 18.71
CA CYS A 175 -9.83 -19.16 18.97
C CYS A 175 -8.93 -19.56 20.16
N LYS A 176 -7.69 -19.04 20.21
CA LYS A 176 -6.76 -19.29 21.33
C LYS A 176 -7.31 -18.77 22.66
N ASP A 177 -8.01 -17.65 22.62
CA ASP A 177 -8.62 -17.01 23.78
C ASP A 177 -9.97 -17.65 24.18
N GLY A 178 -10.42 -18.67 23.45
CA GLY A 178 -11.71 -19.34 23.69
C GLY A 178 -12.92 -18.44 23.45
N GLN A 179 -12.76 -17.37 22.67
CA GLN A 179 -13.85 -16.45 22.36
C GLN A 179 -14.81 -17.07 21.33
N HIS A 180 -16.10 -16.83 21.52
CA HIS A 180 -17.11 -17.21 20.55
C HIS A 180 -16.97 -16.36 19.29
N LEU A 181 -16.73 -17.00 18.14
CA LEU A 181 -16.68 -16.34 16.85
C LEU A 181 -18.10 -16.14 16.32
N THR A 182 -18.42 -14.91 15.92
CA THR A 182 -19.60 -14.63 15.09
C THR A 182 -19.09 -14.40 13.67
N LEU A 183 -19.40 -15.33 12.78
CA LEU A 183 -19.10 -15.24 11.35
C LEU A 183 -20.13 -14.36 10.64
#